data_AF-A0A8C9KR15-F1
#
_entry.id   AF-A0A8C9KR15-F1
#
_cell.length_a   1.000
_cell.length_b   1.000
_cell.length_c   1.000
_cell.angle_alpha   90.00
_cell.angle_beta   90.00
_cell.angle_gamma   90.00
#
_symmetry.space_group_name_H-M   'P 1'
#
loop_
_entity.id
_entity.type
_entity.pdbx_description
1 polymer ?
#
loop_
_entity_poly.entity_id
_entity_poly.type
_entity_poly.pdbx_seq_one_letter_code
_entity_poly.pdbx_strand_id
1 'polypeptide(L)'
;LCRHICFTKHCSICIPFGLHGEKAISIWESENFFLDLEPLPGAVEAVKQMANLENTDVFICTSPIKMYKYCPYEKYAWVEKHFGPDFLDQIVLATDKTVVSADLLIDDRPDITGKWPASGAEPTPSWEHILFTACHNRHLQLQPPSRRLHSWADDWKAILDSKRPR
;
A
#
# COMPACT_ATOMS: atom_id res chain seq x y z
N LEU A 1 21.95 -4.81 -2.24
CA LEU A 1 20.81 -5.33 -3.05
C LEU A 1 19.65 -4.38 -2.78
N CYS A 2 19.04 -3.83 -3.82
CA CYS A 2 18.01 -2.80 -3.71
C CYS A 2 16.68 -3.46 -3.28
N ARG A 3 16.34 -3.43 -1.98
CA ARG A 3 15.31 -4.31 -1.40
C ARG A 3 14.12 -3.53 -0.91
N HIS A 4 13.27 -3.04 -1.81
CA HIS A 4 12.15 -2.16 -1.44
C HIS A 4 10.87 -2.98 -1.29
N ILE A 5 10.11 -2.73 -0.23
CA ILE A 5 8.72 -3.18 -0.09
C ILE A 5 7.87 -1.93 -0.01
N CYS A 6 6.98 -1.74 -0.98
CA CYS A 6 6.04 -0.62 -0.96
C CYS A 6 4.74 -1.03 -0.23
N PHE A 7 4.38 -0.26 0.80
CA PHE A 7 3.09 -0.37 1.50
C PHE A 7 2.10 0.67 1.06
N THR A 8 0.96 0.19 0.59
CA THR A 8 -0.13 1.09 0.23
C THR A 8 -1.15 1.10 1.33
N LYS A 9 -1.07 2.15 2.13
CA LYS A 9 -2.19 2.54 2.95
C LYS A 9 -3.34 2.92 2.02
N HIS A 10 -4.36 2.06 1.91
CA HIS A 10 -5.66 2.45 1.41
C HIS A 10 -6.76 2.15 2.40
N CYS A 11 -7.73 3.07 2.38
CA CYS A 11 -8.98 3.04 3.09
C CYS A 11 -9.66 1.68 2.89
N SER A 12 -9.47 0.77 3.84
CA SER A 12 -10.42 -0.33 4.06
C SER A 12 -11.71 0.19 4.72
N ILE A 13 -12.11 1.43 4.42
CA ILE A 13 -13.50 1.80 4.60
C ILE A 13 -14.21 1.00 3.52
N CYS A 14 -14.77 -0.13 3.94
CA CYS A 14 -15.87 -0.75 3.22
C CYS A 14 -17.00 0.26 3.29
N ILE A 15 -16.93 1.28 2.42
CA ILE A 15 -18.01 2.23 2.25
C ILE A 15 -19.21 1.33 1.91
N PRO A 16 -20.26 1.34 2.75
CA PRO A 16 -21.34 0.37 2.61
C PRO A 16 -21.83 0.38 1.17
N PHE A 17 -21.94 -0.82 0.60
CA PHE A 17 -22.39 -1.05 -0.77
C PHE A 17 -23.73 -0.31 -0.96
N GLY A 18 -23.70 0.88 -1.59
CA GLY A 18 -24.82 1.82 -1.61
C GLY A 18 -24.43 3.31 -1.58
N LEU A 19 -23.24 3.66 -1.10
CA LEU A 19 -22.68 5.03 -1.22
C LEU A 19 -21.90 5.15 -2.55
N HIS A 20 -22.61 5.08 -3.68
CA HIS A 20 -22.04 5.40 -4.99
C HIS A 20 -22.43 6.83 -5.38
N GLY A 21 -21.45 7.71 -5.55
CA GLY A 21 -21.63 9.09 -6.03
C GLY A 21 -20.81 10.13 -5.28
N GLU A 22 -21.02 11.41 -5.63
CA GLU A 22 -20.35 12.60 -5.07
C GLU A 22 -20.32 12.64 -3.53
N LYS A 23 -21.34 12.06 -2.87
CA LYS A 23 -21.42 11.97 -1.40
C LYS A 23 -20.36 11.07 -0.76
N ALA A 24 -19.89 10.04 -1.46
CA ALA A 24 -18.77 9.23 -0.98
C ALA A 24 -17.45 9.97 -1.21
N ILE A 25 -17.34 10.68 -2.34
CA ILE A 25 -16.19 11.52 -2.68
C ILE A 25 -15.96 12.58 -1.61
N SER A 26 -17.02 13.28 -1.17
CA SER A 26 -16.91 14.31 -0.15
C SER A 26 -16.40 13.80 1.20
N ILE A 27 -16.56 12.50 1.51
CA ILE A 27 -16.06 11.93 2.77
C ILE A 27 -14.54 11.89 2.76
N TRP A 28 -13.91 11.32 1.72
CA TRP A 28 -12.44 11.23 1.68
C TRP A 28 -11.74 12.52 1.23
N GLU A 29 -12.49 13.52 0.77
CA GLU A 29 -11.99 14.87 0.50
C GLU A 29 -12.07 15.81 1.72
N SER A 30 -12.67 15.34 2.82
CA SER A 30 -12.76 16.11 4.06
C SER A 30 -11.44 16.15 4.82
N GLU A 31 -11.24 17.22 5.59
CA GLU A 31 -10.10 17.39 6.48
C GLU A 31 -10.10 16.33 7.59
N ASN A 32 -8.90 15.90 7.97
CA ASN A 32 -8.57 14.84 8.92
C ASN A 32 -8.97 13.42 8.51
N PHE A 33 -9.61 13.22 7.36
CA PHE A 33 -10.05 11.90 6.93
C PHE A 33 -8.92 10.87 6.88
N PHE A 34 -7.76 11.20 6.29
CA PHE A 34 -6.64 10.25 6.16
C PHE A 34 -5.83 10.12 7.47
N LEU A 35 -5.78 11.20 8.25
CA LEU A 35 -5.09 11.28 9.53
C LEU A 35 -5.78 10.46 10.63
N ASP A 36 -7.10 10.38 10.59
CA ASP A 36 -7.92 9.68 11.59
C ASP A 36 -8.15 8.20 11.25
N LEU A 37 -7.62 7.71 10.12
CA LEU A 37 -7.70 6.29 9.78
C LEU A 37 -6.92 5.45 10.78
N GLU A 38 -7.63 4.55 11.45
CA GLU A 38 -7.01 3.53 12.29
C GLU A 38 -6.12 2.59 11.46
N PRO A 39 -4.94 2.19 11.99
CA PRO A 39 -4.13 1.16 11.36
C PRO A 39 -4.88 -0.18 11.27
N LEU A 40 -4.58 -0.95 10.24
CA LEU A 40 -5.02 -2.35 10.19
C LEU A 40 -4.37 -3.14 11.35
N PRO A 41 -5.08 -4.12 11.94
CA PRO A 41 -4.51 -4.94 13.01
C PRO A 41 -3.19 -5.59 12.60
N GLY A 42 -2.14 -5.39 13.41
CA GLY A 42 -0.80 -5.94 13.19
C GLY A 42 0.05 -5.20 12.14
N ALA A 43 -0.50 -4.21 11.42
CA ALA A 43 0.21 -3.55 10.33
C ALA A 43 1.42 -2.74 10.82
N VAL A 44 1.24 -1.95 11.88
CA VAL A 44 2.31 -1.10 12.41
C VAL A 44 3.45 -1.96 12.96
N GLU A 45 3.11 -3.01 13.69
CA GLU A 45 4.06 -3.95 14.27
C GLU A 45 4.83 -4.72 13.19
N ALA A 46 4.13 -5.24 12.17
CA ALA A 46 4.76 -5.98 11.08
C ALA A 46 5.71 -5.11 10.27
N VAL A 47 5.32 -3.87 9.93
CA VAL A 47 6.17 -2.94 9.18
C VAL A 47 7.39 -2.53 10.01
N LYS A 48 7.23 -2.25 11.31
CA LYS A 48 8.38 -1.97 12.20
C LYS A 48 9.31 -3.18 12.31
N GLN A 49 8.78 -4.39 12.44
CA GLN A 49 9.61 -5.60 12.46
C GLN A 49 10.36 -5.77 11.14
N MET A 50 9.67 -5.56 10.02
CA MET A 50 10.23 -5.67 8.67
C MET A 50 11.36 -4.68 8.43
N ALA A 51 11.21 -3.42 8.86
CA ALA A 51 12.24 -2.40 8.75
C ALA A 51 13.48 -2.68 9.61
N ASN A 52 13.34 -3.51 10.65
CA ASN A 52 14.46 -3.94 11.50
C ASN A 52 15.13 -5.23 11.01
N LEU A 53 14.63 -5.87 9.94
CA LEU A 53 15.26 -7.06 9.39
C LEU A 53 16.54 -6.69 8.63
N GLU A 54 17.59 -7.48 8.85
CA GLU A 54 18.84 -7.29 8.11
C GLU A 54 18.60 -7.33 6.60
N ASN A 55 19.29 -6.42 5.90
CA ASN A 55 19.21 -6.30 4.46
C ASN A 55 17.73 -6.24 4.01
N THR A 56 16.93 -5.33 4.55
CA THR A 56 15.53 -5.15 4.15
C THR A 56 15.21 -3.66 4.21
N ASP A 57 14.86 -3.06 3.07
CA ASP A 57 14.48 -1.66 3.01
C ASP A 57 12.95 -1.57 2.86
N VAL A 58 12.31 -0.77 3.69
CA VAL A 58 10.83 -0.67 3.70
C VAL A 58 10.42 0.74 3.32
N PHE A 59 9.50 0.85 2.37
CA PHE A 59 8.94 2.13 1.93
C PHE A 59 7.42 2.10 2.02
N ILE A 60 6.79 3.20 2.42
CA ILE A 60 5.35 3.39 2.25
C ILE A 60 5.17 4.11 0.93
N CYS A 61 4.93 3.35 -0.16
CA CYS A 61 4.53 4.00 -1.41
C CYS A 61 3.00 4.05 -1.53
N THR A 62 2.44 5.25 -1.63
CA THR A 62 0.99 5.46 -1.58
C THR A 62 0.57 6.48 -2.62
N SER A 63 -0.64 6.34 -3.15
CA SER A 63 -1.16 7.25 -4.17
C SER A 63 -2.01 8.33 -3.52
N PRO A 64 -1.77 9.62 -3.83
CA PRO A 64 -2.69 10.67 -3.43
C PRO A 64 -3.98 10.61 -4.26
N ILE A 65 -5.09 11.05 -3.66
CA ILE A 65 -6.32 11.33 -4.40
C ILE A 65 -6.16 12.59 -5.26
N LYS A 66 -7.07 12.82 -6.22
CA LYS A 66 -7.01 13.99 -7.12
C LYS A 66 -7.16 15.31 -6.37
N MET A 67 -8.08 15.36 -5.40
CA MET A 67 -8.24 16.50 -4.50
C MET A 67 -7.11 16.46 -3.45
N TYR A 68 -6.01 17.12 -3.76
CA TYR A 68 -4.78 17.00 -2.98
C TYR A 68 -4.73 17.89 -1.73
N LYS A 69 -5.75 18.72 -1.44
CA LYS A 69 -5.65 19.79 -0.41
C LYS A 69 -5.22 19.25 0.96
N TYR A 70 -5.72 18.07 1.34
CA TYR A 70 -5.48 17.47 2.65
C TYR A 70 -4.66 16.17 2.57
N CYS A 71 -4.90 15.36 1.52
CA CYS A 71 -4.42 13.99 1.43
C CYS A 71 -2.89 13.79 1.54
N PRO A 72 -2.01 14.52 0.85
CA PRO A 72 -0.57 14.33 0.95
C PRO A 72 -0.08 14.62 2.38
N TYR A 73 -0.42 15.79 2.92
CA TYR A 73 -0.02 16.20 4.26
C TYR A 73 -0.46 15.18 5.32
N GLU A 74 -1.74 14.81 5.31
CA GLU A 74 -2.29 13.88 6.31
C GLU A 74 -1.67 12.48 6.23
N LYS A 75 -1.22 12.05 5.05
CA LYS A 75 -0.47 10.80 4.90
C LYS A 75 0.90 10.88 5.57
N TYR A 76 1.63 11.98 5.42
CA TYR A 76 2.90 12.19 6.15
C TYR A 76 2.65 12.23 7.66
N ALA A 77 1.69 13.04 8.12
CA ALA A 77 1.35 13.15 9.53
C ALA A 77 0.90 11.82 10.14
N TRP A 78 0.15 11.00 9.38
CA TRP A 78 -0.23 9.67 9.83
C TRP A 78 0.97 8.74 9.97
N VAL A 79 1.93 8.78 9.03
CA VAL A 79 3.14 7.97 9.15
C VAL A 79 3.95 8.40 10.36
N GLU A 80 4.17 9.70 10.57
CA GLU A 80 4.85 10.21 11.77
C GLU A 80 4.16 9.74 13.06
N LYS A 81 2.82 9.86 13.13
CA LYS A 81 2.02 9.44 14.29
C LYS A 81 2.22 7.98 14.69
N HIS A 82 2.35 7.07 13.71
CA HIS A 82 2.37 5.62 13.96
C HIS A 82 3.78 4.99 13.90
N PHE A 83 4.67 5.55 13.08
CA PHE A 83 6.02 5.02 12.84
C PHE A 83 7.14 5.89 13.41
N GLY A 84 6.86 7.16 13.72
CA GLY A 84 7.86 8.14 14.16
C GLY A 84 8.44 8.96 13.00
N PRO A 85 9.16 10.05 13.32
CA PRO A 85 9.67 11.00 12.33
C PRO A 85 10.70 10.39 11.38
N ASP A 86 11.52 9.45 11.86
CA ASP A 86 12.56 8.80 11.04
C ASP A 86 11.97 7.99 9.87
N PHE A 87 10.71 7.56 9.97
CA PHE A 87 10.04 6.81 8.91
C PHE A 87 9.48 7.71 7.79
N LEU A 88 9.55 9.03 7.95
CA LEU A 88 9.11 9.98 6.92
C LEU A 88 9.98 9.91 5.66
N ASP A 89 11.27 9.60 5.81
CA ASP A 89 12.21 9.40 4.70
C ASP A 89 11.84 8.19 3.81
N GLN A 90 11.01 7.30 4.34
CA GLN A 90 10.58 6.07 3.68
C GLN A 90 9.25 6.24 2.92
N ILE A 91 8.73 7.46 2.77
CA ILE A 91 7.47 7.72 2.07
C ILE A 91 7.72 8.00 0.58
N VAL A 92 6.97 7.31 -0.28
CA VAL A 92 6.94 7.56 -1.73
C VAL A 92 5.51 7.89 -2.17
N LEU A 93 5.22 9.16 -2.45
CA LEU A 93 3.93 9.55 -3.03
C LEU A 93 3.96 9.38 -4.55
N ALA A 94 3.25 8.36 -5.06
CA ALA A 94 3.23 8.04 -6.49
C ALA A 94 1.81 7.74 -6.97
N THR A 95 1.34 8.46 -7.99
CA THR A 95 0.08 8.12 -8.69
C THR A 95 0.23 6.94 -9.63
N ASP A 96 1.45 6.70 -10.11
CA ASP A 96 1.87 5.53 -10.86
C ASP A 96 2.95 4.81 -10.06
N LYS A 97 2.67 3.59 -9.60
CA LYS A 97 3.63 2.78 -8.82
C LYS A 97 4.49 1.89 -9.71
N THR A 98 4.17 1.79 -10.99
CA THR A 98 4.95 0.97 -11.94
C THR A 98 6.38 1.49 -12.09
N VAL A 99 6.56 2.82 -11.97
CA VAL A 99 7.88 3.48 -12.02
C VAL A 99 8.70 3.36 -10.73
N VAL A 100 8.12 2.83 -9.66
CA VAL A 100 8.82 2.62 -8.39
C VAL A 100 9.45 1.23 -8.43
N SER A 101 10.77 1.17 -8.35
CA SER A 101 11.50 -0.10 -8.38
C SER A 101 11.55 -0.76 -7.00
N ALA A 102 11.25 -2.05 -6.96
CA ALA A 102 11.16 -2.85 -5.73
C ALA A 102 11.23 -4.35 -6.04
N ASP A 103 11.50 -5.18 -5.02
CA ASP A 103 11.35 -6.63 -5.15
C ASP A 103 9.89 -7.07 -4.96
N LEU A 104 9.17 -6.37 -4.09
CA LEU A 104 7.79 -6.67 -3.70
C LEU A 104 6.95 -5.39 -3.61
N LEU A 105 5.69 -5.50 -4.03
CA LEU A 105 4.65 -4.51 -3.76
C LEU A 105 3.49 -5.21 -3.04
N ILE A 106 3.23 -4.84 -1.78
CA ILE A 106 2.10 -5.35 -1.01
C ILE A 106 0.97 -4.30 -1.06
N ASP A 107 -0.05 -4.57 -1.85
CA ASP A 107 -1.10 -3.61 -2.19
C ASP A 107 -2.44 -4.32 -2.40
N ASP A 108 -3.53 -3.69 -1.95
CA ASP A 108 -4.89 -4.22 -2.00
C ASP A 108 -5.58 -4.01 -3.35
N ARG A 109 -5.04 -3.14 -4.21
CA ARG A 109 -5.53 -2.95 -5.57
C ARG A 109 -5.19 -4.18 -6.43
N PRO A 110 -6.17 -4.88 -7.05
CA PRO A 110 -5.90 -6.06 -7.87
C PRO A 110 -5.08 -5.75 -9.12
N ASP A 111 -5.44 -4.68 -9.84
CA ASP A 111 -4.81 -4.31 -11.11
C ASP A 111 -3.97 -3.04 -10.94
N ILE A 112 -2.69 -3.21 -10.65
CA ILE A 112 -1.70 -2.13 -10.54
C ILE A 112 -0.97 -1.97 -11.87
N THR A 113 -1.77 -1.74 -12.89
CA THR A 113 -1.32 -1.05 -14.09
C THR A 113 -1.50 0.44 -13.78
N GLY A 114 -0.51 1.28 -14.08
CA GLY A 114 -0.64 2.74 -13.88
C GLY A 114 -1.97 3.26 -14.47
N LYS A 115 -2.45 4.38 -13.94
CA LYS A 115 -3.88 4.76 -14.04
C LYS A 115 -4.46 4.69 -15.46
N TRP A 116 -5.66 4.10 -15.54
CA TRP A 116 -6.64 4.35 -16.59
C TRP A 116 -6.68 5.84 -17.00
N PRO A 117 -6.62 6.19 -18.30
CA PRO A 117 -6.89 5.34 -19.46
C PRO A 117 -5.65 4.70 -20.11
N ALA A 118 -4.45 4.80 -19.54
CA ALA A 118 -3.24 4.23 -20.13
C ALA A 118 -2.64 3.17 -19.21
N SER A 119 -2.01 2.15 -19.79
CA SER A 119 -1.07 1.28 -19.06
C SER A 119 -0.05 2.14 -18.31
N GLY A 120 0.39 1.71 -17.14
CA GLY A 120 1.43 2.42 -16.39
C GLY A 120 2.67 2.69 -17.23
N ALA A 121 3.43 3.71 -16.82
CA ALA A 121 4.59 4.15 -17.59
C ALA A 121 5.66 3.06 -17.72
N GLU A 122 5.77 2.17 -16.73
CA GLU A 122 6.59 0.96 -16.81
C GLU A 122 5.69 -0.25 -17.11
N PRO A 123 5.79 -0.86 -18.32
CA PRO A 123 4.96 -2.01 -18.70
C PRO A 123 5.33 -3.29 -17.96
N THR A 124 6.55 -3.38 -17.43
CA THR A 124 7.09 -4.52 -16.70
C THR A 124 7.68 -4.07 -15.36
N PRO A 125 6.84 -3.77 -14.35
CA PRO A 125 7.31 -3.35 -13.04
C PRO A 125 8.28 -4.38 -12.45
N SER A 126 9.33 -3.91 -11.79
CA SER A 126 10.38 -4.79 -11.24
C SER A 126 9.89 -5.64 -10.06
N TRP A 127 8.85 -5.19 -9.35
CA TRP A 127 8.30 -5.86 -8.19
C TRP A 127 7.36 -7.00 -8.55
N GLU A 128 7.36 -8.05 -7.71
CA GLU A 128 6.22 -8.95 -7.66
C GLU A 128 5.09 -8.33 -6.82
N HIS A 129 3.88 -8.31 -7.38
CA HIS A 129 2.68 -7.90 -6.66
C HIS A 129 2.17 -9.00 -5.74
N ILE A 130 2.04 -8.67 -4.46
CA ILE A 130 1.37 -9.49 -3.45
C ILE A 130 0.05 -8.80 -3.13
N LEU A 131 -1.07 -9.41 -3.53
CA LEU A 131 -2.39 -8.84 -3.28
C LEU A 131 -2.70 -8.92 -1.79
N PHE A 132 -2.81 -7.77 -1.12
CA PHE A 132 -3.26 -7.72 0.26
C PHE A 132 -4.78 -7.85 0.31
N THR A 133 -5.31 -8.69 1.21
CA THR A 133 -6.75 -8.92 1.27
C THR A 133 -7.49 -7.74 1.88
N ALA A 134 -8.50 -7.26 1.15
CA ALA A 134 -9.43 -6.22 1.58
C ALA A 134 -10.86 -6.63 1.23
N CYS A 135 -11.86 -5.95 1.82
CA CYS A 135 -13.26 -6.33 1.64
C CYS A 135 -13.73 -6.30 0.18
N HIS A 136 -13.16 -5.43 -0.64
CA HIS A 136 -13.49 -5.30 -2.07
C HIS A 136 -12.76 -6.31 -2.98
N ASN A 137 -11.71 -6.99 -2.51
CA ASN A 137 -10.92 -7.93 -3.34
C ASN A 137 -10.94 -9.39 -2.84
N ARG A 138 -11.53 -9.64 -1.66
CA ARG A 138 -11.54 -10.97 -1.01
C ARG A 138 -12.19 -12.09 -1.83
N HIS A 139 -13.09 -11.73 -2.75
CA HIS A 139 -13.81 -12.66 -3.60
C HIS A 139 -13.06 -12.98 -4.91
N LEU A 140 -11.98 -12.25 -5.19
CA LEU A 140 -11.21 -12.44 -6.41
C LEU A 140 -10.33 -13.68 -6.31
N GLN A 141 -10.49 -14.58 -7.28
CA GLN A 141 -9.62 -15.74 -7.45
C GLN A 141 -8.36 -15.31 -8.21
N LEU A 142 -7.20 -15.56 -7.59
CA LEU A 142 -5.91 -15.30 -8.22
C LEU A 142 -5.49 -16.52 -9.06
N GLN A 143 -4.94 -16.24 -10.24
CA GLN A 143 -4.33 -17.27 -11.07
C GLN A 143 -2.85 -17.41 -10.67
N PRO A 144 -2.30 -18.64 -10.57
CA PRO A 144 -0.86 -18.82 -10.41
C PRO A 144 -0.08 -18.09 -11.52
N PRO A 145 1.07 -17.45 -11.21
CA PRO A 145 1.82 -17.51 -9.96
C PRO A 145 1.46 -16.41 -8.93
N SER A 146 0.38 -15.64 -9.11
CA SER A 146 0.03 -14.53 -8.21
C SER A 146 -0.18 -14.99 -6.76
N ARG A 147 0.32 -14.20 -5.81
CA ARG A 147 0.23 -14.49 -4.38
C ARG A 147 -0.64 -13.49 -3.64
N ARG A 148 -1.15 -13.91 -2.49
CA ARG A 148 -2.01 -13.11 -1.61
C ARG A 148 -1.47 -13.14 -0.20
N LEU A 149 -1.51 -11.99 0.48
CA LEU A 149 -1.35 -11.88 1.93
C LEU A 149 -2.75 -11.61 2.51
N HIS A 150 -3.28 -12.50 3.36
CA HIS A 150 -4.65 -12.35 3.86
C HIS A 150 -4.74 -11.39 5.04
N SER A 151 -3.70 -11.35 5.87
CA SER A 151 -3.61 -10.45 7.00
C SER A 151 -2.16 -10.22 7.41
N TRP A 152 -1.93 -9.26 8.31
CA TRP A 152 -0.63 -9.05 8.93
C TRP A 152 -0.23 -10.12 9.96
N ALA A 153 -1.16 -11.00 10.34
CA ALA A 153 -0.87 -12.17 11.17
C ALA A 153 -0.35 -13.36 10.35
N ASP A 154 -0.48 -13.32 9.03
CA ASP A 154 0.04 -14.35 8.13
C ASP A 154 1.58 -14.26 8.04
N ASP A 155 2.19 -15.29 7.45
CA ASP A 155 3.64 -15.39 7.28
C ASP A 155 4.17 -14.50 6.14
N TRP A 156 4.17 -13.19 6.36
CA TRP A 156 4.78 -12.22 5.47
C TRP A 156 6.30 -12.43 5.34
N LYS A 157 6.97 -13.01 6.35
CA LYS A 157 8.42 -13.28 6.31
C LYS A 157 8.77 -14.30 5.23
N ALA A 158 7.99 -15.37 5.10
CA ALA A 158 8.18 -16.34 4.03
C ALA A 158 8.08 -15.71 2.63
N ILE A 159 7.20 -14.72 2.45
CA ILE A 159 7.10 -13.96 1.19
C ILE A 159 8.39 -13.17 0.93
N LEU A 160 8.92 -12.48 1.94
CA LEU A 160 10.19 -11.75 1.83
C LEU A 160 11.36 -12.69 1.54
N ASP A 161 11.47 -13.77 2.31
CA ASP A 161 12.58 -14.71 2.21
C ASP A 161 12.60 -15.43 0.85
N SER A 162 11.43 -15.61 0.22
CA SER A 162 11.36 -16.14 -1.15
C SER A 162 12.03 -15.26 -2.22
N LYS A 163 12.31 -13.97 -1.89
CA LYS A 163 13.01 -13.02 -2.75
C LYS A 163 14.46 -12.79 -2.37
N ARG A 164 14.91 -13.28 -1.21
CA ARG A 164 16.30 -13.14 -0.81
C ARG A 164 17.19 -14.02 -1.69
N PRO A 165 18.37 -13.52 -2.12
CA PRO A 165 19.38 -14.38 -2.71
C PRO A 165 19.75 -15.49 -1.73
N ARG A 166 19.90 -16.71 -2.24
CA ARG A 166 20.46 -17.84 -1.49
C ARG A 166 21.95 -17.68 -1.31
#